data_AF-A0A6C0ASA2-F1
#
_entry.id   AF-A0A6C0ASA2-F1
#
_cell.length_a   1.000
_cell.length_b   1.000
_cell.length_c   1.000
_cell.angle_alpha   90.00
_cell.angle_beta   90.00
_cell.angle_gamma   90.00
#
_symmetry.space_group_name_H-M   'P 1'
#
loop_
_entity.id
_entity.type
_entity.pdbx_description
1 polymer ?
#
loop_
_entity_poly.entity_id
_entity_poly.type
_entity_poly.pdbx_seq_one_letter_code
_entity_poly.pdbx_strand_id
1 'polypeptide(L)'
;MTTTKQLYVFFLENKKWLLHPSTTTDQYYLLLECYLMYDFAKTNLPVRLFETIPIMDELEVDMYVKRYMRSYGIENVRGGNFINEYLPSTVISSIESEINKDYYEIPTLIETICRKYESIQHWRLADVKQWRTWRREYEFMDQPNNIKDVMKLEKYYLKRDWTLYEEKKHMFQSLTYCSPDINLDLIDFTQEIEWFKMQIIPESTELTEIWSNKEDALRYTVLLQLFEFLKQKFLLIHDELPHYERECFIHTPVLIFDTFIYHRYDTNKMEKERKVALEVFYIFEYMFNCVMNRIEDYRFSLKQYPQDYENQVKYTIEYIDYTYFSDTM
;
A
#
# COMPACT_ATOMS: atom_id res chain seq x y z
N MET A 1 31.14 43.44 -5.74
CA MET A 1 29.79 43.77 -5.22
C MET A 1 28.96 42.51 -5.35
N THR A 2 28.62 41.87 -4.24
CA THR A 2 27.65 40.76 -4.22
C THR A 2 26.29 41.35 -4.54
N THR A 3 25.84 41.22 -5.79
CA THR A 3 24.47 41.56 -6.16
C THR A 3 23.53 40.65 -5.37
N THR A 4 22.74 41.24 -4.48
CA THR A 4 21.72 40.53 -3.71
C THR A 4 20.69 39.98 -4.68
N LYS A 5 20.67 38.65 -4.87
CA LYS A 5 19.68 37.96 -5.69
C LYS A 5 18.35 37.96 -4.95
N GLN A 6 17.28 38.29 -5.64
CA GLN A 6 15.93 38.33 -5.06
C GLN A 6 15.01 37.40 -5.85
N LEU A 7 14.16 36.67 -5.13
CA LEU A 7 13.11 35.84 -5.69
C LEU A 7 11.78 36.58 -5.56
N TYR A 8 11.17 36.89 -6.69
CA TYR A 8 9.90 37.60 -6.76
C TYR A 8 8.77 36.59 -6.94
N VAL A 9 7.78 36.66 -6.06
CA VAL A 9 6.59 35.80 -6.12
C VAL A 9 5.45 36.61 -6.70
N PHE A 10 4.97 36.22 -7.87
CA PHE A 10 3.82 36.83 -8.54
C PHE A 10 2.58 35.98 -8.35
N PHE A 11 1.47 36.65 -8.01
CA PHE A 11 0.14 36.08 -8.14
C PHE A 11 -0.38 36.40 -9.53
N LEU A 12 -0.75 35.36 -10.28
CA LEU A 12 -1.21 35.43 -11.65
C LEU A 12 -2.74 35.30 -11.72
N GLU A 13 -3.29 35.53 -12.90
CA GLU A 13 -4.66 35.14 -13.23
C GLU A 13 -4.89 33.64 -13.03
N ASN A 14 -6.17 33.23 -13.00
CA ASN A 14 -6.57 31.83 -12.79
C ASN A 14 -6.07 31.21 -11.48
N LYS A 15 -5.79 32.04 -10.46
CA LYS A 15 -5.28 31.63 -9.13
C LYS A 15 -3.93 30.89 -9.19
N LYS A 16 -3.10 31.23 -10.17
CA LYS A 16 -1.78 30.63 -10.33
C LYS A 16 -0.66 31.49 -9.72
N TRP A 17 0.51 30.89 -9.53
CA TRP A 17 1.66 31.52 -8.89
C TRP A 17 2.92 31.31 -9.73
N LEU A 18 3.75 32.34 -9.80
CA LEU A 18 5.05 32.29 -10.47
C LEU A 18 6.14 32.84 -9.56
N LEU A 19 7.22 32.07 -9.41
CA LEU A 19 8.41 32.48 -8.67
C LEU A 19 9.53 32.74 -9.68
N HIS A 20 10.03 33.98 -9.71
CA HIS A 20 11.02 34.43 -10.68
C HIS A 20 12.23 35.06 -9.98
N PRO A 21 13.42 34.46 -10.07
CA PRO A 21 14.64 35.07 -9.55
C PRO A 21 15.13 36.16 -10.50
N SER A 22 15.43 37.35 -9.96
CA SER A 22 15.99 38.44 -10.76
C SER A 22 16.99 39.28 -9.95
N THR A 23 17.82 40.01 -10.69
CA THR A 23 18.77 40.99 -10.13
C THR A 23 18.27 42.42 -10.23
N THR A 24 17.23 42.67 -11.04
CA THR A 24 16.55 43.96 -11.08
C THR A 24 15.54 44.09 -9.95
N THR A 25 15.26 45.32 -9.52
CA THR A 25 14.18 45.67 -8.58
C THR A 25 13.07 46.48 -9.25
N ASP A 26 13.26 46.84 -10.51
CA ASP A 26 12.29 47.61 -11.27
C ASP A 26 11.15 46.71 -11.76
N GLN A 27 9.92 47.04 -11.32
CA GLN A 27 8.74 46.23 -11.58
C GLN A 27 8.42 46.07 -13.07
N TYR A 28 8.68 47.09 -13.90
CA TYR A 28 8.42 46.99 -15.34
C TYR A 28 9.32 45.92 -15.98
N TYR A 29 10.61 45.93 -15.64
CA TYR A 29 11.55 44.93 -16.13
C TYR A 29 11.24 43.53 -15.60
N LEU A 30 10.86 43.40 -14.32
CA LEU A 30 10.47 42.09 -13.74
C LEU A 30 9.29 41.46 -14.46
N LEU A 31 8.25 42.24 -14.74
CA LEU A 31 7.07 41.76 -15.47
C LEU A 31 7.42 41.37 -16.91
N LEU A 32 8.30 42.14 -17.54
CA LEU A 32 8.79 41.84 -18.89
C LEU A 32 9.63 40.55 -18.92
N GLU A 33 10.54 40.35 -17.95
CA GLU A 33 11.31 39.11 -17.78
C GLU A 33 10.36 37.92 -17.66
N CYS A 34 9.36 38.02 -16.77
CA CYS A 34 8.37 36.96 -16.58
C CYS A 34 7.62 36.62 -17.88
N TYR A 35 7.13 37.65 -18.58
CA TYR A 35 6.38 37.46 -19.84
C TYR A 35 7.25 36.84 -20.94
N LEU A 36 8.53 37.22 -21.04
CA LEU A 36 9.43 36.69 -22.06
C LEU A 36 9.89 35.27 -21.76
N MET A 37 10.15 34.95 -20.48
CA MET A 37 10.74 33.67 -20.07
C MET A 37 9.74 32.54 -19.92
N TYR A 38 8.49 32.84 -19.54
CA TYR A 38 7.54 31.80 -19.14
C TYR A 38 6.26 31.85 -19.98
N ASP A 39 6.00 30.79 -20.75
CA ASP A 39 4.70 30.61 -21.41
C ASP A 39 3.57 30.57 -20.38
N PHE A 40 3.85 30.05 -19.19
CA PHE A 40 2.93 30.08 -18.05
C PHE A 40 2.45 31.49 -17.68
N ALA A 41 3.32 32.51 -17.78
CA ALA A 41 2.98 33.91 -17.50
C ALA A 41 2.25 34.58 -18.68
N LYS A 42 2.45 34.09 -19.91
CA LYS A 42 1.71 34.58 -21.09
C LYS A 42 0.26 34.12 -21.05
N THR A 43 0.02 32.87 -20.63
CA THR A 43 -1.33 32.30 -20.49
C THR A 43 -2.04 32.75 -19.20
N ASN A 44 -1.28 33.16 -18.18
CA ASN A 44 -1.81 33.60 -16.89
C ASN A 44 -1.11 34.90 -16.50
N LEU A 45 -1.70 36.04 -16.83
CA LEU A 45 -1.01 37.33 -16.69
C LEU A 45 -0.73 37.65 -15.20
N PRO A 46 0.41 38.26 -14.87
CA PRO A 46 0.67 38.71 -13.50
C PRO A 46 -0.34 39.77 -13.06
N VAL A 47 -1.05 39.49 -11.96
CA VAL A 47 -2.01 40.42 -11.35
C VAL A 47 -1.30 41.33 -10.37
N ARG A 48 -0.40 40.77 -9.55
CA ARG A 48 0.37 41.53 -8.55
C ARG A 48 1.64 40.80 -8.12
N LEU A 49 2.65 41.58 -7.73
CA LEU A 49 3.76 41.10 -6.93
C LEU A 49 3.22 40.81 -5.51
N PHE A 50 3.36 39.57 -5.05
CA PHE A 50 2.88 39.13 -3.75
C PHE A 50 3.93 39.32 -2.66
N GLU A 51 5.15 38.83 -2.89
CA GLU A 51 6.27 39.01 -1.96
C GLU A 51 7.63 38.98 -2.69
N THR A 52 8.65 39.44 -2.00
CA THR A 52 10.04 39.42 -2.45
C THR A 52 10.88 38.75 -1.37
N ILE A 53 11.61 37.71 -1.76
CA ILE A 53 12.40 36.87 -0.86
C ILE A 53 13.88 37.06 -1.18
N PRO A 54 14.74 37.45 -0.22
CA PRO A 54 16.18 37.42 -0.43
C PRO A 54 16.65 35.97 -0.49
N ILE A 55 17.39 35.62 -1.54
CA ILE A 55 17.98 34.28 -1.69
C ILE A 55 19.49 34.33 -1.67
N MET A 56 20.10 33.38 -0.98
CA MET A 56 21.56 33.28 -0.84
C MET A 56 22.16 32.26 -1.80
N ASP A 57 21.38 31.26 -2.19
CA ASP A 57 21.77 30.16 -3.06
C ASP A 57 20.71 29.94 -4.15
N GLU A 58 21.13 29.51 -5.34
CA GLU A 58 20.22 29.26 -6.46
C GLU A 58 19.30 28.06 -6.20
N LEU A 59 19.74 27.09 -5.39
CA LEU A 59 18.94 25.93 -4.97
C LEU A 59 17.73 26.35 -4.11
N GLU A 60 17.79 27.52 -3.46
CA GLU A 60 16.66 28.03 -2.68
C GLU A 60 15.45 28.34 -3.57
N VAL A 61 15.66 28.65 -4.86
CA VAL A 61 14.54 28.90 -5.79
C VAL A 61 13.62 27.69 -5.87
N ASP A 62 14.18 26.51 -6.11
CA ASP A 62 13.40 25.27 -6.20
C ASP A 62 12.78 24.89 -4.84
N MET A 63 13.48 25.17 -3.73
CA MET A 63 12.94 24.99 -2.38
C MET A 63 11.68 25.85 -2.17
N TYR A 64 11.73 27.13 -2.51
CA TYR A 64 10.57 28.03 -2.38
C TYR A 64 9.45 27.66 -3.34
N VAL A 65 9.76 27.26 -4.58
CA VAL A 65 8.75 26.79 -5.53
C VAL A 65 8.00 25.58 -4.97
N LYS A 66 8.72 24.58 -4.44
CA LYS A 66 8.11 23.40 -3.81
C LYS A 66 7.28 23.76 -2.57
N ARG A 67 7.73 24.72 -1.76
CA ARG A 67 6.96 25.24 -0.62
C ARG A 67 5.64 25.86 -1.05
N TYR A 68 5.64 26.61 -2.15
CA TYR A 68 4.42 27.16 -2.73
C TYR A 68 3.54 26.06 -3.33
N MET A 69 4.11 25.08 -4.03
CA MET A 69 3.37 23.92 -4.56
C MET A 69 2.65 23.15 -3.45
N ARG A 70 3.30 22.95 -2.29
CA ARG A 70 2.68 22.32 -1.11
C ARG A 70 1.45 23.09 -0.61
N SER A 71 1.44 24.42 -0.76
CA SER A 71 0.37 25.29 -0.25
C SER A 71 -0.76 25.51 -1.25
N TYR A 72 -0.45 25.52 -2.55
CA TYR A 72 -1.37 25.97 -3.60
C TYR A 72 -1.63 24.94 -4.70
N GLY A 73 -1.01 23.76 -4.65
CA GLY A 73 -1.11 22.72 -5.67
C GLY A 73 0.06 22.75 -6.66
N ILE A 74 0.57 21.58 -7.02
CA ILE A 74 1.70 21.42 -7.96
C ILE A 74 1.34 21.99 -9.33
N GLU A 75 0.11 21.85 -9.75
CA GLU A 75 -0.43 22.33 -11.02
C GLU A 75 -0.51 23.87 -11.11
N ASN A 76 -0.54 24.58 -9.97
CA ASN A 76 -0.81 26.01 -9.92
C ASN A 76 0.44 26.89 -9.75
N VAL A 77 1.63 26.30 -9.54
CA VAL A 77 2.85 27.05 -9.19
C VAL A 77 3.98 26.73 -10.17
N ARG A 78 4.62 27.75 -10.75
CA ARG A 78 5.81 27.58 -11.61
C ARG A 78 6.97 28.46 -11.16
N GLY A 79 8.18 28.08 -11.54
CA GLY A 79 9.41 28.78 -11.21
C GLY A 79 10.59 27.82 -11.10
N GLY A 80 11.81 28.36 -11.00
CA GLY A 80 13.03 27.54 -10.90
C GLY A 80 13.15 26.56 -12.05
N ASN A 81 13.31 25.27 -11.74
CA ASN A 81 13.34 24.19 -12.73
C ASN A 81 11.95 23.71 -13.19
N PHE A 82 10.87 24.21 -12.58
CA PHE A 82 9.49 23.79 -12.83
C PHE A 82 8.73 24.85 -13.64
N ILE A 83 9.19 25.13 -14.85
CA ILE A 83 8.67 26.25 -15.67
C ILE A 83 7.58 25.83 -16.67
N ASN A 84 7.55 24.55 -17.05
CA ASN A 84 6.64 24.06 -18.07
C ASN A 84 5.19 24.09 -17.58
N GLU A 85 4.24 24.53 -18.41
CA GLU A 85 2.83 24.59 -18.04
C GLU A 85 2.29 23.22 -17.58
N TYR A 86 2.73 22.14 -18.22
CA TYR A 86 2.43 20.77 -17.82
C TYR A 86 3.72 20.06 -17.43
N LEU A 87 3.78 19.57 -16.19
CA LEU A 87 4.90 18.76 -15.72
C LEU A 87 4.69 17.29 -16.09
N PRO A 88 5.73 16.56 -16.51
CA PRO A 88 5.65 15.11 -16.69
C PRO A 88 5.22 14.42 -15.40
N SER A 89 4.47 13.33 -15.51
CA SER A 89 3.99 12.55 -14.35
C SER A 89 5.11 12.11 -13.42
N THR A 90 6.27 11.73 -13.97
CA THR A 90 7.46 11.35 -13.20
C THR A 90 7.98 12.48 -12.31
N VAL A 91 7.94 13.73 -12.80
CA VAL A 91 8.36 14.91 -12.05
C VAL A 91 7.34 15.24 -10.96
N ILE A 92 6.05 15.14 -11.27
CA ILE A 92 4.97 15.34 -10.29
C ILE A 92 5.13 14.36 -9.14
N SER A 93 5.26 13.07 -9.41
CA SER A 93 5.45 12.05 -8.37
C SER A 93 6.71 12.29 -7.53
N SER A 94 7.81 12.77 -8.14
CA SER A 94 9.00 13.16 -7.39
C SER A 94 8.71 14.31 -6.43
N ILE A 95 8.07 15.38 -6.91
CA ILE A 95 7.73 16.56 -6.09
C ILE A 95 6.79 16.15 -4.95
N GLU A 96 5.74 15.38 -5.23
CA GLU A 96 4.81 14.87 -4.23
C GLU A 96 5.55 14.09 -3.14
N SER A 97 6.49 13.23 -3.53
CA SER A 97 7.31 12.47 -2.58
C SER A 97 8.22 13.36 -1.72
N GLU A 98 8.59 14.55 -2.20
CA GLU A 98 9.46 15.48 -1.46
C GLU A 98 8.65 16.38 -0.53
N ILE A 99 7.53 16.95 -1.00
CA ILE A 99 6.74 17.90 -0.22
C ILE A 99 5.95 17.24 0.91
N ASN A 100 5.58 15.97 0.73
CA ASN A 100 4.80 15.20 1.71
C ASN A 100 5.69 14.46 2.72
N LYS A 101 7.01 14.52 2.59
CA LYS A 101 7.93 13.94 3.60
C LYS A 101 7.85 14.74 4.89
N ASP A 102 7.51 14.04 5.97
CA ASP A 102 7.71 14.54 7.33
C ASP A 102 9.07 14.08 7.83
N TYR A 103 10.06 14.98 7.79
CA TYR A 103 11.41 14.70 8.28
C TYR A 103 11.48 14.51 9.81
N TYR A 104 10.42 14.86 10.55
CA TYR A 104 10.39 14.76 12.01
C TYR A 104 9.67 13.51 12.52
N GLU A 105 8.99 12.75 11.65
CA GLU A 105 8.29 11.51 12.04
C GLU A 105 9.25 10.51 12.71
N ILE A 106 10.34 10.16 12.02
CA ILE A 106 11.34 9.21 12.53
C ILE A 106 12.07 9.74 13.79
N PRO A 107 12.60 10.98 13.81
CA PRO A 107 13.19 11.55 15.03
C PRO A 107 12.25 11.53 16.24
N THR A 108 10.97 11.86 16.05
CA THR A 108 9.96 11.88 17.12
C THR A 108 9.69 10.47 17.65
N LEU A 109 9.63 9.47 16.75
CA LEU A 109 9.54 8.06 17.13
C LEU A 109 10.76 7.63 17.96
N ILE A 110 11.97 7.96 17.51
CA ILE A 110 13.21 7.63 18.24
C ILE A 110 13.23 8.30 19.61
N GLU A 111 12.87 9.58 19.71
CA GLU A 111 12.77 10.29 21.00
C GLU A 111 11.80 9.60 21.95
N THR A 112 10.66 9.12 21.44
CA THR A 112 9.66 8.37 22.21
C THR A 112 10.23 7.06 22.74
N ILE A 113 10.97 6.32 21.89
CA ILE A 113 11.68 5.09 22.30
C ILE A 113 12.71 5.42 23.38
N CYS A 114 13.57 6.41 23.17
CA CYS A 114 14.59 6.83 24.16
C CYS A 114 13.96 7.15 25.51
N ARG A 115 12.91 7.98 25.54
CA ARG A 115 12.19 8.34 26.78
C ARG A 115 11.58 7.13 27.47
N LYS A 116 10.97 6.21 26.72
CA LYS A 116 10.42 4.97 27.26
C LYS A 116 11.49 4.21 28.02
N TYR A 117 12.66 3.98 27.43
CA TYR A 117 13.70 3.13 28.03
C TYR A 117 14.61 3.86 29.03
N GLU A 118 14.77 5.17 28.94
CA GLU A 118 15.38 5.99 30.00
C GLU A 118 14.60 5.88 31.31
N SER A 119 13.26 5.88 31.24
CA SER A 119 12.43 5.67 32.43
C SER A 119 12.69 4.30 33.08
N ILE A 120 12.99 3.28 32.28
CA ILE A 120 13.25 1.91 32.74
C ILE A 120 14.58 1.79 33.48
N GLN A 121 15.58 2.62 33.14
CA GLN A 121 16.86 2.66 33.86
C GLN A 121 16.70 3.04 35.33
N HIS A 122 15.64 3.77 35.66
CA HIS A 122 15.35 4.25 37.00
C HIS A 122 14.38 3.34 37.77
N TRP A 123 13.99 2.20 37.19
CA TRP A 123 13.06 1.25 37.81
C TRP A 123 13.64 0.58 39.04
N ARG A 124 12.81 0.47 40.07
CA ARG A 124 13.08 -0.32 41.27
C ARG A 124 12.57 -1.75 41.06
N LEU A 125 12.95 -2.65 41.97
CA LEU A 125 12.46 -4.04 41.96
C LEU A 125 10.93 -4.15 41.98
N ALA A 126 10.21 -3.18 42.56
CA ALA A 126 8.76 -3.12 42.54
C ALA A 126 8.20 -2.85 41.13
N ASP A 127 8.82 -1.94 40.38
CA ASP A 127 8.43 -1.58 39.01
C ASP A 127 8.70 -2.76 38.06
N VAL A 128 9.82 -3.46 38.25
CA VAL A 128 10.11 -4.72 37.55
C VAL A 128 9.01 -5.76 37.82
N LYS A 129 8.53 -5.88 39.06
CA LYS A 129 7.42 -6.79 39.41
C LYS A 129 6.08 -6.36 38.79
N GLN A 130 5.83 -5.06 38.67
CA GLN A 130 4.63 -4.54 38.03
C GLN A 130 4.66 -4.77 36.51
N TRP A 131 5.78 -4.48 35.85
CA TRP A 131 6.00 -4.78 34.43
C TRP A 131 5.76 -6.27 34.12
N ARG A 132 6.20 -7.18 35.00
CA ARG A 132 5.88 -8.62 34.90
C ARG A 132 4.37 -8.86 34.86
N THR A 133 3.61 -8.16 35.68
CA THR A 133 2.15 -8.34 35.79
C THR A 133 1.45 -7.85 34.52
N TRP A 134 1.99 -6.85 33.85
CA TRP A 134 1.47 -6.35 32.57
C TRP A 134 1.81 -7.29 31.41
N ARG A 135 2.97 -7.95 31.44
CA ARG A 135 3.42 -8.90 30.40
C ARG A 135 2.95 -10.35 30.62
N ARG A 136 2.19 -10.64 31.68
CA ARG A 136 1.84 -11.97 32.21
C ARG A 136 0.94 -12.84 31.32
N GLU A 137 0.83 -12.56 30.04
CA GLU A 137 0.27 -13.48 29.04
C GLU A 137 1.27 -14.55 28.58
N TYR A 138 2.55 -14.49 28.99
CA TYR A 138 3.57 -15.42 28.49
C TYR A 138 4.42 -16.11 29.57
N GLU A 139 4.43 -17.43 29.46
CA GLU A 139 4.93 -18.48 30.35
C GLU A 139 6.45 -18.51 30.63
N PHE A 140 6.80 -19.01 31.83
CA PHE A 140 8.03 -19.75 32.23
C PHE A 140 9.42 -19.30 31.73
N MET A 141 9.76 -18.01 31.68
CA MET A 141 11.17 -17.59 31.61
C MET A 141 11.74 -17.19 32.99
N ASP A 142 13.04 -17.45 33.19
CA ASP A 142 13.80 -17.16 34.41
C ASP A 142 13.52 -15.75 34.94
N GLN A 143 13.38 -15.63 36.26
CA GLN A 143 13.00 -14.38 36.91
C GLN A 143 14.04 -13.29 36.60
N PRO A 144 13.68 -12.18 35.92
CA PRO A 144 14.64 -11.12 35.66
C PRO A 144 15.02 -10.50 37.00
N ASN A 145 16.30 -10.61 37.36
CA ASN A 145 16.81 -10.17 38.66
C ASN A 145 17.33 -8.73 38.61
N ASN A 146 17.54 -8.20 37.40
CA ASN A 146 18.04 -6.85 37.14
C ASN A 146 17.42 -6.28 35.85
N ILE A 147 17.71 -5.01 35.57
CA ILE A 147 17.21 -4.30 34.38
C ILE A 147 17.72 -4.93 33.07
N LYS A 148 18.96 -5.44 33.04
CA LYS A 148 19.54 -6.10 31.86
C LYS A 148 18.75 -7.34 31.46
N ASP A 149 18.29 -8.13 32.44
CA ASP A 149 17.42 -9.28 32.19
C ASP A 149 16.05 -8.84 31.64
N VAL A 150 15.48 -7.75 32.16
CA VAL A 150 14.23 -7.15 31.63
C VAL A 150 14.41 -6.73 30.17
N MET A 151 15.51 -6.07 29.83
CA MET A 151 15.80 -5.64 28.45
C MET A 151 15.98 -6.84 27.51
N LYS A 152 16.67 -7.89 27.97
CA LYS A 152 16.84 -9.14 27.21
C LYS A 152 15.49 -9.81 26.92
N LEU A 153 14.60 -9.84 27.92
CA LEU A 153 13.24 -10.37 27.77
C LEU A 153 12.39 -9.50 26.84
N GLU A 154 12.42 -8.19 27.00
CA GLU A 154 11.69 -7.25 26.12
C GLU A 154 12.13 -7.43 24.66
N LYS A 155 13.44 -7.53 24.39
CA LYS A 155 13.96 -7.83 23.05
C LYS A 155 13.45 -9.16 22.52
N TYR A 156 13.42 -10.21 23.36
CA TYR A 156 12.88 -11.51 22.97
C TYR A 156 11.40 -11.40 22.56
N TYR A 157 10.58 -10.72 23.37
CA TYR A 157 9.15 -10.54 23.07
C TYR A 157 8.94 -9.73 21.78
N LEU A 158 9.66 -8.62 21.62
CA LEU A 158 9.59 -7.82 20.38
C LEU A 158 9.95 -8.65 19.15
N LYS A 159 10.98 -9.51 19.23
CA LYS A 159 11.35 -10.40 18.12
C LYS A 159 10.28 -11.44 17.82
N ARG A 160 9.65 -12.01 18.84
CA ARG A 160 8.57 -12.97 18.65
C ARG A 160 7.33 -12.31 18.04
N ASP A 161 6.94 -11.15 18.57
CA ASP A 161 5.79 -10.39 18.09
C ASP A 161 6.05 -9.87 16.65
N TRP A 162 7.30 -9.55 16.32
CA TRP A 162 7.77 -9.27 14.95
C TRP A 162 7.61 -10.46 14.02
N THR A 163 8.05 -11.65 14.44
CA THR A 163 7.90 -12.88 13.64
C THR A 163 6.43 -13.17 13.36
N LEU A 164 5.55 -13.07 14.35
CA LEU A 164 4.11 -13.26 14.17
C LEU A 164 3.49 -12.23 13.21
N TYR A 165 3.94 -10.97 13.29
CA TYR A 165 3.52 -9.93 12.35
C TYR A 165 3.96 -10.24 10.92
N GLU A 166 5.24 -10.59 10.72
CA GLU A 166 5.80 -10.92 9.41
C GLU A 166 5.13 -12.15 8.79
N GLU A 167 4.86 -13.19 9.58
CA GLU A 167 4.11 -14.37 9.13
C GLU A 167 2.70 -14.00 8.65
N LYS A 168 1.96 -13.19 9.42
CA LYS A 168 0.63 -12.71 9.03
C LYS A 168 0.68 -11.82 7.78
N LYS A 169 1.67 -10.92 7.70
CA LYS A 169 1.86 -10.01 6.56
C LYS A 169 2.20 -10.80 5.29
N HIS A 170 3.09 -11.78 5.40
CA HIS A 170 3.45 -12.67 4.30
C HIS A 170 2.24 -13.50 3.85
N MET A 171 1.46 -14.06 4.78
CA MET A 171 0.26 -14.83 4.43
C MET A 171 -0.82 -13.96 3.79
N PHE A 172 -1.06 -12.76 4.31
CA PHE A 172 -1.95 -11.77 3.69
C PHE A 172 -1.55 -11.49 2.24
N GLN A 173 -0.29 -11.12 2.00
CA GLN A 173 0.22 -10.87 0.64
C GLN A 173 0.12 -12.12 -0.24
N SER A 174 0.47 -13.28 0.30
CA SER A 174 0.44 -14.56 -0.42
C SER A 174 -0.98 -14.98 -0.82
N LEU A 175 -2.00 -14.59 -0.06
CA LEU A 175 -3.40 -14.87 -0.39
C LEU A 175 -3.99 -13.81 -1.33
N THR A 176 -3.75 -12.53 -1.06
CA THR A 176 -4.34 -11.41 -1.82
C THR A 176 -3.87 -11.34 -3.26
N TYR A 177 -2.58 -11.60 -3.52
CA TYR A 177 -1.99 -11.43 -4.84
C TYR A 177 -1.79 -12.78 -5.56
N CYS A 178 -2.41 -12.91 -6.74
CA CYS A 178 -2.21 -14.05 -7.64
C CYS A 178 -1.01 -13.83 -8.58
N SER A 179 -0.85 -12.59 -9.05
CA SER A 179 0.27 -12.08 -9.84
C SER A 179 0.38 -10.56 -9.62
N PRO A 180 1.40 -9.86 -10.14
CA PRO A 180 1.44 -8.39 -10.10
C PRO A 180 0.16 -7.73 -10.65
N ASP A 181 -0.55 -8.42 -11.54
CA ASP A 181 -1.69 -7.90 -12.28
C ASP A 181 -3.06 -8.38 -11.75
N ILE A 182 -3.09 -9.36 -10.84
CA ILE A 182 -4.33 -9.99 -10.37
C ILE A 182 -4.38 -9.92 -8.84
N ASN A 183 -5.28 -9.06 -8.35
CA ASN A 183 -5.60 -8.88 -6.93
C ASN A 183 -7.02 -9.41 -6.66
N LEU A 184 -7.14 -10.41 -5.78
CA LEU A 184 -8.43 -11.00 -5.41
C LEU A 184 -9.40 -9.99 -4.79
N ASP A 185 -8.90 -8.98 -4.08
CA ASP A 185 -9.73 -7.94 -3.45
C ASP A 185 -10.47 -7.05 -4.46
N LEU A 186 -10.01 -7.03 -5.73
CA LEU A 186 -10.58 -6.21 -6.79
C LEU A 186 -11.51 -6.99 -7.72
N ILE A 187 -11.63 -8.31 -7.54
CA ILE A 187 -12.43 -9.17 -8.40
C ILE A 187 -13.81 -9.38 -7.79
N ASP A 188 -14.86 -9.01 -8.52
CA ASP A 188 -16.23 -9.42 -8.20
C ASP A 188 -16.46 -10.87 -8.65
N PHE A 189 -15.96 -11.81 -7.84
CA PHE A 189 -16.04 -13.23 -8.15
C PHE A 189 -17.49 -13.72 -8.32
N THR A 190 -18.42 -13.14 -7.57
CA THR A 190 -19.85 -13.50 -7.66
C THR A 190 -20.37 -13.18 -9.05
N GLN A 191 -20.09 -11.96 -9.54
CA GLN A 191 -20.50 -11.57 -10.89
C GLN A 191 -19.87 -12.44 -11.98
N GLU A 192 -18.59 -12.78 -11.85
CA GLU A 192 -17.88 -13.64 -12.81
C GLU A 192 -18.44 -15.07 -12.85
N ILE A 193 -18.72 -15.64 -11.67
CA ILE A 193 -19.33 -16.98 -11.55
C ILE A 193 -20.75 -16.99 -12.14
N GLU A 194 -21.58 -16.00 -11.82
CA GLU A 194 -22.95 -15.92 -12.36
C GLU A 194 -22.95 -15.74 -13.87
N TRP A 195 -22.07 -14.89 -14.40
CA TRP A 195 -21.86 -14.81 -15.85
C TRP A 195 -21.52 -16.17 -16.45
N PHE A 196 -20.60 -16.92 -15.83
CA PHE A 196 -20.15 -18.19 -16.37
C PHE A 196 -21.20 -19.31 -16.25
N LYS A 197 -21.97 -19.33 -15.15
CA LYS A 197 -23.14 -20.20 -14.98
C LYS A 197 -24.16 -19.99 -16.10
N MET A 198 -24.44 -18.75 -16.48
CA MET A 198 -25.37 -18.46 -17.59
C MET A 198 -24.88 -19.00 -18.94
N GLN A 199 -23.56 -19.08 -19.16
CA GLN A 199 -23.00 -19.63 -20.40
C GLN A 199 -23.04 -21.16 -20.45
N ILE A 200 -22.74 -21.82 -19.34
CA ILE A 200 -22.70 -23.30 -19.26
C ILE A 200 -24.08 -23.90 -19.05
N ILE A 201 -24.95 -23.20 -18.33
CA ILE A 201 -26.28 -23.66 -17.90
C ILE A 201 -27.34 -22.66 -18.39
N PRO A 202 -27.57 -22.56 -19.72
CA PRO A 202 -28.58 -21.65 -20.23
C PRO A 202 -29.99 -22.12 -19.84
N GLU A 203 -30.85 -21.16 -19.52
CA GLU A 203 -32.25 -21.42 -19.16
C GLU A 203 -33.10 -21.88 -20.35
N SER A 204 -32.65 -21.60 -21.59
CA SER A 204 -33.31 -22.04 -22.82
C SER A 204 -32.63 -23.26 -23.44
N THR A 205 -33.43 -24.14 -24.02
CA THR A 205 -32.97 -25.27 -24.84
C THR A 205 -32.46 -24.85 -26.22
N GLU A 206 -32.49 -23.55 -26.54
CA GLU A 206 -32.00 -23.04 -27.82
C GLU A 206 -30.47 -23.05 -27.84
N LEU A 207 -29.90 -23.67 -28.86
CA LEU A 207 -28.47 -23.81 -29.06
C LEU A 207 -27.87 -22.48 -29.52
N THR A 208 -27.54 -21.61 -28.57
CA THR A 208 -26.71 -20.42 -28.82
C THR A 208 -25.22 -20.79 -28.74
N GLU A 209 -24.39 -20.23 -29.64
CA GLU A 209 -22.93 -20.33 -29.55
C GLU A 209 -22.47 -19.78 -28.18
N ILE A 210 -21.61 -20.54 -27.48
CA ILE A 210 -21.16 -20.23 -26.11
C ILE A 210 -20.19 -19.02 -26.10
N TRP A 211 -19.72 -18.60 -27.28
CA TRP A 211 -18.65 -17.61 -27.47
C TRP A 211 -19.08 -16.64 -28.57
N SER A 212 -19.94 -15.69 -28.22
CA SER A 212 -20.45 -14.70 -29.16
C SER A 212 -19.34 -13.81 -29.74
N ASN A 213 -18.21 -13.66 -29.04
CA ASN A 213 -17.09 -12.81 -29.45
C ASN A 213 -15.74 -13.24 -28.83
N LYS A 214 -14.65 -12.57 -29.23
CA LYS A 214 -13.29 -12.78 -28.68
C LYS A 214 -13.13 -12.36 -27.22
N GLU A 215 -14.03 -11.54 -26.70
CA GLU A 215 -13.99 -11.02 -25.34
C GLU A 215 -14.45 -12.09 -24.34
N ASP A 216 -15.53 -12.82 -24.66
CA ASP A 216 -16.03 -13.96 -23.89
C ASP A 216 -14.96 -15.06 -23.75
N ALA A 217 -14.21 -15.32 -24.83
CA ALA A 217 -13.08 -16.24 -24.87
C ALA A 217 -11.96 -15.86 -23.87
N LEU A 218 -11.62 -14.56 -23.85
CA LEU A 218 -10.61 -14.02 -22.98
C LEU A 218 -11.09 -14.07 -21.52
N ARG A 219 -12.35 -13.68 -21.27
CA ARG A 219 -12.97 -13.72 -19.95
C ARG A 219 -13.01 -15.13 -19.37
N TYR A 220 -13.36 -16.13 -20.19
CA TYR A 220 -13.29 -17.54 -19.80
C TYR A 220 -11.86 -17.97 -19.42
N THR A 221 -10.87 -17.57 -20.22
CA THR A 221 -9.46 -17.89 -19.95
C THR A 221 -9.01 -17.30 -18.60
N VAL A 222 -9.38 -16.05 -18.31
CA VAL A 222 -9.10 -15.39 -17.04
C VAL A 222 -9.77 -16.11 -15.88
N LEU A 223 -11.02 -16.54 -16.04
CA LEU A 223 -11.77 -17.24 -15.00
C LEU A 223 -11.18 -18.63 -14.67
N LEU A 224 -10.74 -19.38 -15.68
CA LEU A 224 -10.05 -20.65 -15.47
C LEU A 224 -8.72 -20.48 -14.73
N GLN A 225 -7.96 -19.44 -15.07
CA GLN A 225 -6.74 -19.09 -14.34
C GLN A 225 -7.09 -18.75 -12.89
N LEU A 226 -8.16 -17.99 -12.67
CA LEU A 226 -8.65 -17.67 -11.33
C LEU A 226 -9.01 -18.92 -10.51
N PHE A 227 -9.64 -19.92 -11.11
CA PHE A 227 -9.93 -21.19 -10.45
C PHE A 227 -8.67 -21.97 -10.05
N GLU A 228 -7.67 -22.03 -10.93
CA GLU A 228 -6.38 -22.63 -10.60
C GLU A 228 -5.70 -21.89 -9.45
N PHE A 229 -5.67 -20.55 -9.50
CA PHE A 229 -5.12 -19.74 -8.43
C PHE A 229 -5.85 -19.94 -7.12
N LEU A 230 -7.18 -19.93 -7.17
CA LEU A 230 -8.02 -20.07 -5.98
C LEU A 230 -7.79 -21.42 -5.31
N LYS A 231 -7.66 -22.50 -6.09
CA LYS A 231 -7.26 -23.81 -5.57
C LYS A 231 -5.90 -23.75 -4.89
N GLN A 232 -4.89 -23.12 -5.51
CA GLN A 232 -3.56 -22.98 -4.91
C GLN A 232 -3.61 -22.20 -3.59
N LYS A 233 -4.36 -21.10 -3.53
CA LYS A 233 -4.52 -20.31 -2.30
C LYS A 233 -5.28 -21.08 -1.22
N PHE A 234 -6.32 -21.79 -1.60
CA PHE A 234 -7.10 -22.63 -0.68
C PHE A 234 -6.21 -23.71 -0.05
N LEU A 235 -5.33 -24.35 -0.82
CA LEU A 235 -4.39 -25.35 -0.30
C LEU A 235 -3.42 -24.79 0.74
N LEU A 236 -3.10 -23.49 0.71
CA LEU A 236 -2.24 -22.87 1.73
C LEU A 236 -2.93 -22.79 3.11
N ILE A 237 -4.26 -22.80 3.15
CA ILE A 237 -5.03 -22.57 4.39
C ILE A 237 -5.89 -23.78 4.77
N HIS A 238 -5.95 -24.81 3.92
CA HIS A 238 -6.91 -25.92 4.08
C HIS A 238 -6.74 -26.68 5.39
N ASP A 239 -5.51 -26.85 5.87
CA ASP A 239 -5.19 -27.54 7.13
C ASP A 239 -5.75 -26.81 8.36
N GLU A 240 -6.00 -25.50 8.24
CA GLU A 240 -6.55 -24.67 9.32
C GLU A 240 -8.07 -24.55 9.29
N LEU A 241 -8.72 -25.07 8.25
CA LEU A 241 -10.18 -24.98 8.10
C LEU A 241 -10.86 -26.11 8.88
N PRO A 242 -12.09 -25.88 9.41
CA PRO A 242 -12.91 -26.96 9.93
C PRO A 242 -13.04 -28.06 8.87
N HIS A 243 -12.93 -29.33 9.29
CA HIS A 243 -12.96 -30.50 8.39
C HIS A 243 -14.09 -30.37 7.36
N TYR A 244 -13.72 -30.06 6.12
CA TYR A 244 -14.67 -30.01 5.02
C TYR A 244 -14.86 -31.45 4.55
N GLU A 245 -16.05 -32.01 4.76
CA GLU A 245 -16.37 -33.43 4.50
C GLU A 245 -16.17 -33.86 3.03
N ARG A 246 -16.00 -32.92 2.10
CA ARG A 246 -15.74 -33.22 0.69
C ARG A 246 -14.28 -32.98 0.37
N GLU A 247 -13.52 -34.05 0.19
CA GLU A 247 -12.19 -33.96 -0.40
C GLU A 247 -12.30 -33.32 -1.79
N CYS A 248 -11.79 -32.10 -1.93
CA CYS A 248 -11.85 -31.39 -3.19
C CYS A 248 -10.76 -31.89 -4.15
N PHE A 249 -11.00 -33.02 -4.81
CA PHE A 249 -10.11 -33.57 -5.83
C PHE A 249 -10.33 -32.92 -7.20
N ILE A 250 -10.04 -31.64 -7.32
CA ILE A 250 -9.95 -30.98 -8.64
C ILE A 250 -8.49 -31.00 -9.07
N HIS A 251 -8.09 -31.99 -9.88
CA HIS A 251 -6.71 -32.10 -10.36
C HIS A 251 -6.36 -31.00 -11.37
N THR A 252 -7.27 -30.68 -12.29
CA THR A 252 -7.03 -29.74 -13.39
C THR A 252 -8.21 -28.78 -13.57
N PRO A 253 -8.30 -27.71 -12.76
CA PRO A 253 -9.32 -26.66 -12.86
C PRO A 253 -9.49 -26.07 -14.27
N VAL A 254 -8.38 -25.93 -15.01
CA VAL A 254 -8.38 -25.31 -16.35
C VAL A 254 -9.21 -26.10 -17.38
N LEU A 255 -9.36 -27.42 -17.21
CA LEU A 255 -10.07 -28.28 -18.16
C LEU A 255 -11.45 -28.72 -17.64
N ILE A 256 -11.83 -28.31 -16.43
CA ILE A 256 -12.98 -28.89 -15.73
C ILE A 256 -14.31 -28.58 -16.43
N PHE A 257 -14.36 -27.48 -17.20
CA PHE A 257 -15.57 -27.05 -17.91
C PHE A 257 -15.58 -27.35 -19.41
N ASP A 258 -14.47 -27.86 -19.97
CA ASP A 258 -14.34 -28.15 -21.40
C ASP A 258 -15.43 -29.13 -21.90
N THR A 259 -15.83 -30.07 -21.05
CA THR A 259 -16.88 -31.03 -21.40
C THR A 259 -18.22 -30.33 -21.65
N PHE A 260 -18.57 -29.31 -20.86
CA PHE A 260 -19.83 -28.58 -21.04
C PHE A 260 -19.78 -27.61 -22.22
N ILE A 261 -18.59 -27.12 -22.56
CA ILE A 261 -18.39 -26.18 -23.67
C ILE A 261 -18.36 -26.94 -25.00
N TYR A 262 -17.61 -28.04 -25.10
CA TYR A 262 -17.36 -28.74 -26.37
C TYR A 262 -18.30 -29.91 -26.65
N HIS A 263 -19.03 -30.44 -25.64
CA HIS A 263 -19.88 -31.64 -25.80
C HIS A 263 -21.38 -31.41 -25.53
N ARG A 264 -21.87 -30.16 -25.62
CA ARG A 264 -23.26 -29.73 -25.34
C ARG A 264 -24.38 -30.42 -26.15
N TYR A 265 -24.05 -31.25 -27.14
CA TYR A 265 -25.01 -31.84 -28.10
C TYR A 265 -25.62 -33.18 -27.66
N ASP A 266 -25.19 -33.81 -26.54
CA ASP A 266 -25.76 -35.08 -26.04
C ASP A 266 -26.94 -34.83 -25.08
N THR A 267 -28.12 -34.55 -25.68
CA THR A 267 -29.35 -34.16 -24.97
C THR A 267 -29.84 -35.15 -23.89
N ASN A 268 -29.43 -36.42 -23.93
CA ASN A 268 -29.87 -37.45 -22.98
C ASN A 268 -29.09 -37.46 -21.64
N LYS A 269 -27.99 -36.68 -21.50
CA LYS A 269 -27.17 -36.61 -20.26
C LYS A 269 -27.17 -35.24 -19.57
N MET A 270 -27.80 -34.25 -20.20
CA MET A 270 -27.73 -32.84 -19.80
C MET A 270 -28.08 -32.56 -18.34
N GLU A 271 -29.07 -33.24 -17.76
CA GLU A 271 -29.49 -32.97 -16.37
C GLU A 271 -28.44 -33.42 -15.33
N LYS A 272 -27.84 -34.60 -15.56
CA LYS A 272 -26.77 -35.11 -14.69
C LYS A 272 -25.53 -34.22 -14.80
N GLU A 273 -25.16 -33.85 -16.02
CA GLU A 273 -24.02 -32.98 -16.31
C GLU A 273 -24.21 -31.58 -15.72
N ARG A 274 -25.40 -30.98 -15.87
CA ARG A 274 -25.77 -29.72 -15.22
C ARG A 274 -25.58 -29.77 -13.71
N LYS A 275 -26.02 -30.84 -13.06
CA LYS A 275 -25.84 -31.02 -11.62
C LYS A 275 -24.36 -31.07 -11.24
N VAL A 276 -23.53 -31.77 -12.02
CA VAL A 276 -22.07 -31.79 -11.80
C VAL A 276 -21.46 -30.39 -11.96
N ALA A 277 -21.83 -29.64 -13.00
CA ALA A 277 -21.34 -28.27 -13.19
C ALA A 277 -21.67 -27.36 -12.01
N LEU A 278 -22.92 -27.42 -11.51
CA LEU A 278 -23.34 -26.66 -10.33
C LEU A 278 -22.57 -27.06 -9.08
N GLU A 279 -22.29 -28.35 -8.89
CA GLU A 279 -21.46 -28.82 -7.78
C GLU A 279 -20.03 -28.30 -7.86
N VAL A 280 -19.45 -28.24 -9.07
CA VAL A 280 -18.11 -27.64 -9.29
C VAL A 280 -18.11 -26.15 -8.99
N PHE A 281 -19.12 -25.40 -9.43
CA PHE A 281 -19.27 -23.99 -9.09
C PHE A 281 -19.34 -23.77 -7.58
N TYR A 282 -20.16 -24.56 -6.89
CA TYR A 282 -20.28 -24.49 -5.44
C TYR A 282 -18.94 -24.73 -4.73
N ILE A 283 -18.11 -25.65 -5.25
CA ILE A 283 -16.77 -25.89 -4.71
C ILE A 283 -15.88 -24.65 -4.85
N PHE A 284 -15.85 -24.00 -6.01
CA PHE A 284 -15.05 -22.79 -6.19
C PHE A 284 -15.59 -21.60 -5.38
N GLU A 285 -16.91 -21.44 -5.26
CA GLU A 285 -17.52 -20.45 -4.36
C GLU A 285 -17.11 -20.68 -2.91
N TYR A 286 -17.13 -21.94 -2.46
CA TYR A 286 -16.68 -22.29 -1.12
C TYR A 286 -15.19 -21.93 -0.91
N MET A 287 -14.32 -22.33 -1.84
CA MET A 287 -12.90 -21.98 -1.76
C MET A 287 -12.69 -20.46 -1.71
N PHE A 288 -13.41 -19.71 -2.55
CA PHE A 288 -13.32 -18.26 -2.62
C PHE A 288 -13.69 -17.64 -1.27
N ASN A 289 -14.82 -18.03 -0.71
CA ASN A 289 -15.28 -17.54 0.59
C ASN A 289 -14.28 -17.87 1.71
N CYS A 290 -13.69 -19.07 1.72
CA CYS A 290 -12.66 -19.44 2.70
C CYS A 290 -11.42 -18.55 2.58
N VAL A 291 -10.92 -18.33 1.36
CA VAL A 291 -9.75 -17.49 1.10
C VAL A 291 -10.05 -16.03 1.46
N MET A 292 -11.20 -15.49 1.05
CA MET A 292 -11.58 -14.10 1.34
C MET A 292 -11.76 -13.86 2.83
N ASN A 293 -12.45 -14.76 3.55
CA ASN A 293 -12.57 -14.65 5.00
C ASN A 293 -11.19 -14.63 5.67
N ARG A 294 -10.26 -15.46 5.18
CA ARG A 294 -8.90 -15.49 5.72
C ARG A 294 -8.11 -14.21 5.40
N ILE A 295 -8.28 -13.65 4.21
CA ILE A 295 -7.71 -12.34 3.83
C ILE A 295 -8.24 -11.25 4.78
N GLU A 296 -9.54 -11.22 5.06
CA GLU A 296 -10.13 -10.26 6.00
C GLU A 296 -9.61 -10.46 7.44
N ASP A 297 -9.45 -11.70 7.90
CA ASP A 297 -8.89 -12.00 9.22
C ASP A 297 -7.45 -11.48 9.37
N TYR A 298 -6.61 -11.68 8.35
CA TYR A 298 -5.26 -11.13 8.34
C TYR A 298 -5.27 -9.61 8.22
N ARG A 299 -6.13 -9.03 7.35
CA ARG A 299 -6.27 -7.59 7.22
C ARG A 299 -6.68 -6.94 8.55
N PHE A 300 -7.64 -7.54 9.25
CA PHE A 300 -8.09 -7.11 10.56
C PHE A 300 -6.95 -7.21 11.57
N SER A 301 -6.23 -8.34 11.61
CA SER A 301 -5.08 -8.54 12.49
C SER A 301 -3.97 -7.50 12.24
N LEU A 302 -3.63 -7.24 10.98
CA LEU A 302 -2.58 -6.29 10.60
C LEU A 302 -2.97 -4.85 10.94
N LYS A 303 -4.26 -4.49 10.85
CA LYS A 303 -4.78 -3.18 11.25
C LYS A 303 -4.70 -2.90 12.76
N GLN A 304 -4.51 -3.93 13.60
CA GLN A 304 -4.32 -3.73 15.04
C GLN A 304 -2.94 -3.17 15.38
N TYR A 305 -1.97 -3.27 14.47
CA TYR A 305 -0.63 -2.73 14.65
C TYR A 305 -0.60 -1.24 14.27
N PRO A 306 0.18 -0.41 14.99
CA PRO A 306 0.42 0.98 14.60
C PRO A 306 0.96 1.10 13.17
N GLN A 307 0.68 2.22 12.50
CA GLN A 307 1.15 2.48 11.13
C GLN A 307 2.68 2.43 11.02
N ASP A 308 3.39 2.80 12.09
CA ASP A 308 4.83 2.83 12.22
C ASP A 308 5.41 1.59 12.93
N TYR A 309 4.62 0.53 13.13
CA TYR A 309 5.00 -0.64 13.92
C TYR A 309 6.35 -1.24 13.52
N GLU A 310 6.64 -1.35 12.22
CA GLU A 310 7.91 -1.91 11.74
C GLU A 310 9.11 -1.09 12.17
N ASN A 311 9.02 0.23 12.00
CA ASN A 311 10.05 1.16 12.44
C ASN A 311 10.16 1.14 13.97
N GLN A 312 9.03 1.12 14.68
CA GLN A 312 8.99 1.09 16.13
C GLN A 312 9.71 -0.14 16.68
N VAL A 313 9.39 -1.34 16.19
CA VAL A 313 10.03 -2.58 16.63
C VAL A 313 11.51 -2.59 16.28
N LYS A 314 11.85 -2.27 15.03
CA LYS A 314 13.25 -2.24 14.55
C LYS A 314 14.12 -1.32 15.40
N TYR A 315 13.73 -0.04 15.52
CA TYR A 315 14.51 0.94 16.27
C TYR A 315 14.53 0.64 17.76
N THR A 316 13.48 0.03 18.32
CA THR A 316 13.49 -0.41 19.71
C THR A 316 14.51 -1.52 19.94
N ILE A 317 14.57 -2.52 19.05
CA ILE A 317 15.56 -3.60 19.15
C ILE A 317 16.98 -3.03 19.01
N GLU A 318 17.21 -2.15 18.03
CA GLU A 318 18.51 -1.48 17.84
C GLU A 318 18.91 -0.64 19.04
N TYR A 319 17.97 0.11 19.64
CA TYR A 319 18.22 0.88 20.86
C TYR A 319 18.65 -0.01 22.03
N ILE A 320 17.92 -1.11 22.27
CA ILE A 320 18.25 -2.07 23.33
C ILE A 320 19.65 -2.66 23.11
N ASP A 321 19.99 -2.98 21.85
CA ASP A 321 21.32 -3.48 21.48
C ASP A 321 22.43 -2.47 21.70
N TYR A 322 22.18 -1.22 21.31
CA TYR A 322 23.12 -0.12 21.51
C TYR A 322 23.34 0.23 22.98
N THR A 323 22.32 0.15 23.83
CA THR A 323 22.41 0.65 25.21
C THR A 323 22.84 -0.39 26.25
N TYR A 324 22.62 -1.69 25.99
CA TYR A 324 22.85 -2.72 27.03
C TYR A 324 23.74 -3.89 26.59
N PHE A 325 24.01 -4.03 25.30
CA PHE A 325 24.82 -5.10 24.76
C PHE A 325 26.15 -4.61 24.13
N SER A 326 26.32 -3.29 24.02
CA SER A 326 27.56 -2.62 23.59
C SER A 326 28.62 -2.52 24.71
N ASP A 327 28.22 -2.49 25.99
CA ASP A 327 29.12 -2.53 27.16
C ASP A 327 29.84 -3.89 27.37
N THR A 328 29.81 -4.77 26.36
CA THR A 328 30.48 -6.08 26.36
C THR A 328 31.57 -6.22 25.27
N MET A 329 31.94 -5.12 24.60
CA MET A 329 33.19 -5.00 23.83
C MET A 329 34.08 -3.94 24.46
#